data_AF-L9X2W7-F1
#
_entry.id   AF-L9X2W7-F1
#
_cell.length_a   1.000
_cell.length_b   1.000
_cell.length_c   1.000
_cell.angle_alpha   90.00
_cell.angle_beta   90.00
_cell.angle_gamma   90.00
#
_symmetry.space_group_name_H-M   'P 1'
#
loop_
_entity.id
_entity.type
_entity.pdbx_description
1 polymer ?
#
loop_
_entity_poly.entity_id
_entity_poly.type
_entity_poly.pdbx_seq_one_letter_code
_entity_poly.pdbx_strand_id
1 'polypeptide(L)'
;MDLQRRLREPIRNSSPLPYAFPVLAVLPILSSFLVSSWLVSQTVGYLLTGSVILVIVAYGLLYPGLRLQLAPGFLVLFGGYWVGLVVHYFATTHSEVLQYILVTPPTVIATVIVLPALIDDRRQAFTMEVTVVAVLLTLVGLGMLWQDAQTSESLYAYVGGTVLGIDGIRTVSIFHNPNTYGFVMMVGSLTALYTALVRRRSAWIGALGLCLLGLFLSDGTTSLVGFVVGAILVLSGTDRRLGFVGVAIALLGGYVAIRLGHVTTVMEGTLMIRVHSWVASLERLAADPLLGIGFADTAAQIGETYGPHNSYLYPPLSTGLLAGSLYLGALAYALGQGLRKSWTPWNAFVVGLSIAMFVYMCFESLFLGGLSVSSIVLGLCLGLLLYSSAADGQVEGLSAKFDIQ
;
A
#
# COMPACT_ATOMS: atom_id res chain seq x y z
N MET A 1 6.34 5.58 35.76
CA MET A 1 4.94 5.30 36.15
C MET A 1 4.10 5.03 34.90
N ASP A 2 2.96 4.35 35.04
CA ASP A 2 1.84 4.24 34.09
C ASP A 2 2.04 3.73 32.64
N LEU A 3 3.20 3.13 32.29
CA LEU A 3 3.32 2.38 31.02
C LEU A 3 2.38 1.15 30.99
N GLN A 4 2.19 0.45 32.13
CA GLN A 4 1.17 -0.60 32.27
C GLN A 4 -0.28 -0.07 32.23
N ARG A 5 -0.51 1.20 32.56
CA ARG A 5 -1.87 1.80 32.59
C ARG A 5 -2.29 2.29 31.21
N ARG A 6 -1.36 2.84 30.42
CA ARG A 6 -1.58 3.12 28.99
C ARG A 6 -1.73 1.85 28.14
N LEU A 7 -1.10 0.73 28.53
CA LEU A 7 -1.35 -0.58 27.93
C LEU A 7 -2.61 -1.29 28.48
N ARG A 8 -3.30 -0.68 29.44
CA ARG A 8 -4.63 -1.05 29.93
C ARG A 8 -5.61 0.11 29.72
N GLU A 9 -5.66 0.64 28.50
CA GLU A 9 -6.95 1.13 28.02
C GLU A 9 -7.95 -0.02 28.22
N PRO A 10 -9.04 0.16 28.99
CA PRO A 10 -10.05 -0.88 29.07
C PRO A 10 -10.55 -1.10 27.64
N ILE A 11 -10.78 -2.36 27.28
CA ILE A 11 -11.56 -2.65 26.07
C ILE A 11 -12.88 -1.91 26.27
N ARG A 12 -13.10 -0.81 25.54
CA ARG A 12 -14.40 -0.14 25.51
C ARG A 12 -15.39 -1.25 25.23
N ASN A 13 -16.35 -1.47 26.13
CA ASN A 13 -17.44 -2.42 25.90
C ASN A 13 -18.17 -1.92 24.67
N SER A 14 -17.77 -2.43 23.50
CA SER A 14 -18.19 -1.84 22.24
C SER A 14 -19.69 -2.00 22.17
N SER A 15 -20.34 -0.96 21.64
CA SER A 15 -21.70 -1.07 21.11
C SER A 15 -21.87 -2.40 20.35
N PRO A 16 -23.07 -3.01 20.35
CA PRO A 16 -23.34 -4.30 19.69
C PRO A 16 -23.35 -4.22 18.16
N LEU A 17 -22.40 -3.47 17.61
CA LEU A 17 -21.99 -3.45 16.21
C LEU A 17 -21.51 -4.86 15.82
N PRO A 18 -22.18 -5.54 14.87
CA PRO A 18 -21.92 -6.95 14.56
C PRO A 18 -20.48 -7.20 14.08
N TYR A 19 -20.04 -8.46 14.17
CA TYR A 19 -18.68 -8.89 13.79
C TYR A 19 -18.29 -8.64 12.31
N ALA A 20 -19.17 -8.08 11.49
CA ALA A 20 -18.91 -7.78 10.08
C ALA A 20 -17.91 -6.62 9.85
N PHE A 21 -17.75 -5.67 10.78
CA PHE A 21 -16.96 -4.44 10.55
C PHE A 21 -15.49 -4.68 10.12
N PRO A 22 -14.69 -5.55 10.79
CA PRO A 22 -13.31 -5.82 10.38
C PRO A 22 -13.25 -6.48 8.99
N VAL A 23 -14.10 -7.48 8.75
CA VAL A 23 -14.22 -8.19 7.47
C VAL A 23 -14.55 -7.22 6.33
N LEU A 24 -15.47 -6.26 6.55
CA LEU A 24 -15.78 -5.20 5.59
C LEU A 24 -14.56 -4.30 5.29
N ALA A 25 -13.67 -4.07 6.26
CA ALA A 25 -12.45 -3.30 6.04
C ALA A 25 -11.34 -4.08 5.29
N VAL A 26 -11.33 -5.41 5.40
CA VAL A 26 -10.35 -6.28 4.70
C VAL A 26 -10.86 -6.71 3.32
N LEU A 27 -12.18 -6.73 3.07
CA LEU A 27 -12.78 -7.14 1.80
C LEU A 27 -12.26 -6.37 0.56
N PRO A 28 -12.06 -5.04 0.58
CA PRO A 28 -11.42 -4.33 -0.54
C PRO A 28 -10.02 -4.85 -0.87
N ILE A 29 -9.18 -5.10 0.15
CA ILE A 29 -7.84 -5.67 -0.01
C ILE A 29 -7.94 -7.06 -0.62
N LEU A 30 -8.82 -7.93 -0.09
CA LEU A 30 -9.02 -9.28 -0.61
C LEU A 30 -9.52 -9.30 -2.06
N SER A 31 -10.51 -8.47 -2.39
CA SER A 31 -11.04 -8.39 -3.77
C SER A 31 -9.99 -7.87 -4.76
N SER A 32 -9.13 -6.93 -4.36
CA SER A 32 -8.10 -6.38 -5.25
C SER A 32 -7.05 -7.38 -5.72
N PHE A 33 -6.87 -8.51 -5.01
CA PHE A 33 -6.04 -9.60 -5.52
C PHE A 33 -6.62 -10.20 -6.81
N LEU A 34 -7.93 -10.16 -7.02
CA LEU A 34 -8.61 -10.66 -8.22
C LEU A 34 -8.28 -9.85 -9.48
N VAL A 35 -7.88 -8.58 -9.34
CA VAL A 35 -7.40 -7.74 -10.45
C VAL A 35 -6.05 -8.25 -11.00
N SER A 36 -5.26 -8.91 -10.14
CA SER A 36 -3.96 -9.48 -10.44
C SER A 36 -3.90 -10.97 -10.04
N SER A 37 -4.93 -11.71 -10.40
CA SER A 37 -5.01 -13.17 -10.20
C SER A 37 -5.22 -13.88 -11.52
N TRP A 38 -4.62 -15.07 -11.64
CA TRP A 38 -4.85 -16.01 -12.72
C TRP A 38 -6.19 -16.78 -12.58
N LEU A 39 -6.85 -16.70 -11.42
CA LEU A 39 -8.09 -17.44 -11.12
C LEU A 39 -9.34 -16.88 -11.83
N VAL A 40 -9.31 -15.63 -12.27
CA VAL A 40 -10.41 -14.94 -12.94
C VAL A 40 -9.88 -14.06 -14.07
N SER A 41 -10.71 -13.69 -15.03
CA SER A 41 -10.31 -12.68 -16.03
C SER A 41 -10.18 -11.31 -15.37
N GLN A 42 -9.23 -10.49 -15.85
CA GLN A 42 -8.97 -9.15 -15.32
C GLN A 42 -10.23 -8.27 -15.27
N THR A 43 -11.12 -8.40 -16.27
CA THR A 43 -12.43 -7.72 -16.30
C THR A 43 -13.34 -8.13 -15.14
N VAL A 44 -13.40 -9.43 -14.80
CA VAL A 44 -14.15 -9.92 -13.63
C VAL A 44 -13.49 -9.45 -12.33
N GLY A 45 -12.16 -9.44 -12.25
CA GLY A 45 -11.41 -8.88 -11.12
C GLY A 45 -11.74 -7.41 -10.86
N TYR A 46 -11.74 -6.56 -11.91
CA TYR A 46 -12.13 -5.16 -11.81
C TYR A 46 -13.61 -4.98 -11.43
N LEU A 47 -14.53 -5.72 -12.05
CA LEU A 47 -15.96 -5.62 -11.74
C LEU A 47 -16.27 -6.03 -10.29
N LEU A 48 -15.65 -7.09 -9.78
CA LEU A 48 -15.82 -7.52 -8.39
C LEU A 48 -15.21 -6.52 -7.40
N THR A 49 -13.97 -6.05 -7.64
CA THR A 49 -13.31 -5.08 -6.75
C THR A 49 -14.03 -3.73 -6.77
N GLY A 50 -14.46 -3.26 -7.94
CA GLY A 50 -15.26 -2.04 -8.09
C GLY A 50 -16.62 -2.16 -7.39
N SER A 51 -17.27 -3.32 -7.48
CA SER A 51 -18.53 -3.59 -6.76
C SER A 51 -18.32 -3.57 -5.24
N VAL A 52 -17.24 -4.17 -4.73
CA VAL A 52 -16.89 -4.13 -3.30
C VAL A 52 -16.60 -2.69 -2.85
N ILE A 53 -15.86 -1.90 -3.63
CA ILE A 53 -15.62 -0.48 -3.36
C ILE A 53 -16.93 0.31 -3.30
N LEU A 54 -17.84 0.13 -4.26
CA LEU A 54 -19.14 0.81 -4.27
C LEU A 54 -20.03 0.39 -3.09
N VAL A 55 -20.02 -0.89 -2.71
CA VAL A 55 -20.73 -1.38 -1.51
C VAL A 55 -20.15 -0.75 -0.24
N ILE A 56 -18.83 -0.60 -0.12
CA ILE A 56 -18.19 0.07 1.02
C ILE A 56 -18.52 1.57 1.04
N VAL A 57 -18.51 2.27 -0.10
CA VAL A 57 -18.96 3.67 -0.19
C VAL A 57 -20.42 3.81 0.25
N ALA A 58 -21.32 2.99 -0.31
CA ALA A 58 -22.74 3.00 0.03
C ALA A 58 -22.97 2.69 1.53
N TYR A 59 -22.29 1.67 2.06
CA TYR A 59 -22.34 1.34 3.49
C TYR A 59 -21.86 2.51 4.36
N GLY A 60 -20.72 3.09 4.03
CA GLY A 60 -20.15 4.22 4.76
C GLY A 60 -21.06 5.45 4.75
N LEU A 61 -21.68 5.76 3.61
CA LEU A 61 -22.62 6.89 3.49
C LEU A 61 -23.97 6.64 4.16
N LEU A 62 -24.52 5.42 4.09
CA LEU A 62 -25.85 5.09 4.61
C LEU A 62 -25.88 4.68 6.09
N TYR A 63 -24.79 4.11 6.65
CA TYR A 63 -24.80 3.64 8.03
C TYR A 63 -24.77 4.82 9.02
N PRO A 64 -25.80 5.01 9.88
CA PRO A 64 -25.94 6.23 10.68
C PRO A 64 -24.92 6.32 11.83
N GLY A 65 -24.44 5.18 12.34
CA GLY A 65 -23.47 5.12 13.44
C GLY A 65 -22.00 5.33 13.04
N LEU A 66 -21.71 5.67 11.78
CA LEU A 66 -20.35 5.89 11.29
C LEU A 66 -20.11 7.39 11.03
N ARG A 67 -19.18 7.98 11.78
CA ARG A 67 -18.68 9.35 11.54
C ARG A 67 -17.62 9.30 10.44
N LEU A 68 -17.74 10.17 9.44
CA LEU A 68 -16.83 10.27 8.32
C LEU A 68 -16.01 11.54 8.46
N GLN A 69 -14.69 11.40 8.54
CA GLN A 69 -13.78 12.52 8.72
C GLN A 69 -13.23 12.97 7.35
N LEU A 70 -13.42 14.24 7.04
CA LEU A 70 -12.94 14.89 5.82
C LEU A 70 -11.71 15.75 6.15
N ALA A 71 -10.65 15.58 5.37
CA ALA A 71 -9.44 16.41 5.46
C ALA A 71 -9.39 17.35 4.24
N PRO A 72 -9.86 18.61 4.35
CA PRO A 72 -10.04 19.50 3.20
C PRO A 72 -8.74 19.79 2.45
N GLY A 73 -7.61 19.91 3.16
CA GLY A 73 -6.30 20.08 2.52
C GLY A 73 -5.94 18.91 1.60
N PHE A 74 -6.22 17.67 2.01
CA PHE A 74 -6.04 16.49 1.16
C PHE A 74 -7.02 16.48 -0.02
N LEU A 75 -8.30 16.77 0.25
CA LEU A 75 -9.35 16.74 -0.79
C LEU A 75 -9.19 17.84 -1.84
N VAL A 76 -8.67 19.02 -1.48
CA VAL A 76 -8.34 20.10 -2.42
C VAL A 76 -7.13 19.72 -3.28
N LEU A 77 -6.06 19.19 -2.68
CA LEU A 77 -4.86 18.78 -3.42
C LEU A 77 -5.16 17.60 -4.36
N PHE A 78 -5.76 16.53 -3.85
CA PHE A 78 -6.08 15.35 -4.66
C PHE A 78 -7.24 15.60 -5.65
N GLY A 79 -8.23 16.42 -5.28
CA GLY A 79 -9.28 16.88 -6.18
C GLY A 79 -8.73 17.73 -7.33
N GLY A 80 -7.75 18.59 -7.07
CA GLY A 80 -7.04 19.34 -8.10
C GLY A 80 -6.26 18.44 -9.07
N TYR A 81 -5.59 17.39 -8.57
CA TYR A 81 -5.00 16.35 -9.41
C TYR A 81 -6.05 15.63 -10.26
N TRP A 82 -7.21 15.25 -9.69
CA TRP A 82 -8.28 14.59 -10.44
C TRP A 82 -8.89 15.49 -11.51
N VAL A 83 -9.07 16.79 -11.26
CA VAL A 83 -9.44 17.77 -12.29
C VAL A 83 -8.36 17.85 -13.37
N GLY A 84 -7.08 17.77 -13.01
CA GLY A 84 -5.96 17.66 -13.95
C GLY A 84 -6.05 16.44 -14.86
N LEU A 85 -6.39 15.27 -14.33
CA LEU A 85 -6.67 14.06 -15.14
C LEU A 85 -7.81 14.31 -16.13
N VAL A 86 -8.92 14.92 -15.69
CA VAL A 86 -10.08 15.21 -16.53
C VAL A 86 -9.74 16.20 -17.66
N VAL A 87 -8.99 17.26 -17.35
CA VAL A 87 -8.49 18.23 -18.35
C VAL A 87 -7.56 17.54 -19.35
N HIS A 88 -6.64 16.69 -18.88
CA HIS A 88 -5.76 15.93 -19.76
C HIS A 88 -6.56 14.98 -20.67
N TYR A 89 -7.57 14.27 -20.14
CA TYR A 89 -8.41 13.36 -20.94
C TYR A 89 -9.15 14.10 -22.06
N PHE A 90 -9.68 15.31 -21.81
CA PHE A 90 -10.30 16.11 -22.88
C PHE A 90 -9.29 16.69 -23.88
N ALA A 91 -7.99 16.76 -23.54
CA ALA A 91 -6.93 17.21 -24.45
C ALA A 91 -6.35 16.09 -25.33
N THR A 92 -6.27 14.85 -24.83
CA THR A 92 -5.59 13.73 -25.53
C THR A 92 -6.48 12.52 -25.85
N THR A 93 -7.66 12.41 -25.22
CA THR A 93 -8.69 11.37 -25.47
C THR A 93 -8.29 9.90 -25.25
N HIS A 94 -7.16 9.64 -24.57
CA HIS A 94 -6.72 8.29 -24.19
C HIS A 94 -7.78 7.53 -23.35
N SER A 95 -8.17 6.33 -23.79
CA SER A 95 -9.32 5.58 -23.25
C SER A 95 -9.08 5.02 -21.84
N GLU A 96 -7.81 4.78 -21.53
CA GLU A 96 -7.28 4.18 -20.31
C GLU A 96 -7.42 5.16 -19.14
N VAL A 97 -7.22 6.45 -19.44
CA VAL A 97 -7.36 7.56 -18.49
C VAL A 97 -8.80 7.68 -18.00
N LEU A 98 -9.79 7.48 -18.88
CA LEU A 98 -11.21 7.56 -18.51
C LEU A 98 -11.59 6.53 -17.45
N GLN A 99 -11.08 5.29 -17.57
CA GLN A 99 -11.36 4.24 -16.58
C GLN A 99 -10.79 4.63 -15.20
N TYR A 100 -9.55 5.12 -15.18
CA TYR A 100 -8.90 5.59 -13.95
C TYR A 100 -9.59 6.83 -13.34
N ILE A 101 -10.03 7.79 -14.17
CA ILE A 101 -10.82 8.96 -13.75
C ILE A 101 -12.11 8.55 -13.06
N LEU A 102 -12.88 7.61 -13.64
CA LEU A 102 -14.17 7.18 -13.11
C LEU A 102 -14.05 6.37 -11.81
N VAL A 103 -12.99 5.57 -11.70
CA VAL A 103 -12.74 4.67 -10.56
C VAL A 103 -12.05 5.37 -9.38
N THR A 104 -11.32 6.46 -9.64
CA THR A 104 -10.57 7.19 -8.60
C THR A 104 -11.45 7.76 -7.48
N PRO A 105 -12.53 8.54 -7.74
CA PRO A 105 -13.37 9.09 -6.69
C PRO A 105 -13.99 8.04 -5.75
N PRO A 106 -14.70 6.98 -6.21
CA PRO A 106 -15.25 5.98 -5.28
C PRO A 106 -14.16 5.20 -4.54
N THR A 107 -13.01 4.93 -5.17
CA THR A 107 -11.87 4.28 -4.50
C THR A 107 -11.31 5.14 -3.38
N VAL A 108 -11.15 6.45 -3.59
CA VAL A 108 -10.67 7.40 -2.57
C VAL A 108 -11.70 7.61 -1.46
N ILE A 109 -13.00 7.70 -1.78
CA ILE A 109 -14.06 7.78 -0.75
C ILE A 109 -14.06 6.51 0.11
N ALA A 110 -13.97 5.31 -0.49
CA ALA A 110 -13.84 4.07 0.26
C ALA A 110 -12.58 4.06 1.14
N THR A 111 -11.41 4.24 0.54
CA THR A 111 -10.12 3.96 1.21
C THR A 111 -9.64 5.07 2.13
N VAL A 112 -9.87 6.34 1.80
CA VAL A 112 -9.38 7.49 2.57
C VAL A 112 -10.40 7.99 3.60
N ILE A 113 -11.70 7.81 3.35
CA ILE A 113 -12.78 8.38 4.20
C ILE A 113 -13.53 7.30 4.98
N VAL A 114 -14.01 6.24 4.32
CA VAL A 114 -14.88 5.22 4.95
C VAL A 114 -14.09 4.18 5.73
N LEU A 115 -13.10 3.53 5.11
CA LEU A 115 -12.35 2.43 5.73
C LEU A 115 -11.65 2.82 7.05
N PRO A 116 -11.03 4.01 7.21
CA PRO A 116 -10.42 4.41 8.48
C PRO A 116 -11.42 4.42 9.64
N ALA A 117 -12.64 4.93 9.41
CA ALA A 117 -13.71 4.96 10.40
C ALA A 117 -14.19 3.55 10.78
N LEU A 118 -14.23 2.61 9.83
CA LEU A 118 -14.58 1.20 10.09
C LEU A 118 -13.48 0.47 10.90
N ILE A 119 -12.22 0.90 10.78
CA ILE A 119 -11.07 0.29 11.45
C ILE A 119 -10.86 0.82 12.87
N ASP A 120 -11.25 2.05 13.20
CA ASP A 120 -10.66 2.73 14.36
C ASP A 120 -11.00 2.11 15.74
N ASP A 121 -12.25 1.71 15.97
CA ASP A 121 -12.64 0.92 17.17
C ASP A 121 -12.19 -0.56 17.09
N ARG A 122 -11.66 -1.00 15.94
CA ARG A 122 -11.38 -2.40 15.59
C ARG A 122 -9.93 -2.67 15.14
N ARG A 123 -9.00 -1.74 15.36
CA ARG A 123 -7.58 -1.76 14.92
C ARG A 123 -6.92 -3.14 15.05
N GLN A 124 -7.02 -3.78 16.21
CA GLN A 124 -6.41 -5.10 16.47
C GLN A 124 -7.07 -6.29 15.74
N ALA A 125 -8.33 -6.18 15.32
CA ALA A 125 -9.00 -7.20 14.52
C ALA A 125 -8.55 -7.09 13.05
N PHE A 126 -8.60 -5.86 12.51
CA PHE A 126 -8.10 -5.56 11.16
C PHE A 126 -6.65 -6.02 10.96
N THR A 127 -5.73 -5.71 11.88
CA THR A 127 -4.33 -6.15 11.72
C THR A 127 -4.16 -7.67 11.88
N MET A 128 -4.97 -8.33 12.71
CA MET A 128 -4.98 -9.80 12.78
C MET A 128 -5.46 -10.44 11.48
N GLU A 129 -6.52 -9.91 10.86
CA GLU A 129 -7.08 -10.44 9.61
C GLU A 129 -6.12 -10.24 8.45
N VAL A 130 -5.52 -9.04 8.28
CA VAL A 130 -4.47 -8.79 7.29
C VAL A 130 -3.23 -9.67 7.54
N THR A 131 -2.88 -9.95 8.80
CA THR A 131 -1.81 -10.92 9.14
C THR A 131 -2.17 -12.34 8.71
N VAL A 132 -3.41 -12.78 8.94
CA VAL A 132 -3.87 -14.12 8.52
C VAL A 132 -3.89 -14.23 6.99
N VAL A 133 -4.32 -13.21 6.27
CA VAL A 133 -4.25 -13.17 4.80
C VAL A 133 -2.81 -13.30 4.30
N ALA A 134 -1.86 -12.56 4.89
CA ALA A 134 -0.44 -12.67 4.54
C ALA A 134 0.13 -14.07 4.84
N VAL A 135 -0.20 -14.66 5.99
CA VAL A 135 0.22 -16.05 6.32
C VAL A 135 -0.37 -17.06 5.32
N LEU A 136 -1.63 -16.92 4.93
CA LEU A 136 -2.25 -17.79 3.93
C LEU A 136 -1.57 -17.64 2.55
N LEU A 137 -1.18 -16.43 2.16
CA LEU A 137 -0.42 -16.20 0.94
C LEU A 137 1.00 -16.81 1.00
N THR A 138 1.71 -16.72 2.14
CA THR A 138 2.96 -17.47 2.33
C THR A 138 2.73 -18.98 2.17
N LEU A 139 1.68 -19.53 2.80
CA LEU A 139 1.41 -20.98 2.76
C LEU A 139 1.05 -21.46 1.35
N VAL A 140 0.32 -20.65 0.57
CA VAL A 140 0.07 -20.90 -0.86
C VAL A 140 1.38 -20.87 -1.64
N GLY A 141 2.22 -19.85 -1.46
CA GLY A 141 3.53 -19.75 -2.12
C GLY A 141 4.47 -20.92 -1.78
N LEU A 142 4.51 -21.35 -0.50
CA LEU A 142 5.26 -22.53 -0.06
C LEU A 142 4.71 -23.82 -0.67
N GLY A 143 3.40 -23.97 -0.77
CA GLY A 143 2.77 -25.12 -1.44
C GLY A 143 3.10 -25.18 -2.92
N MET A 144 3.11 -24.03 -3.60
CA MET A 144 3.51 -23.90 -5.01
C MET A 144 5.00 -24.26 -5.20
N LEU A 145 5.91 -23.71 -4.38
CA LEU A 145 7.34 -24.04 -4.41
C LEU A 145 7.63 -25.51 -4.08
N TRP A 146 6.86 -26.12 -3.18
CA TRP A 146 6.99 -27.55 -2.89
C TRP A 146 6.51 -28.42 -4.06
N GLN A 147 5.39 -28.06 -4.70
CA GLN A 147 4.90 -28.76 -5.88
C GLN A 147 5.87 -28.64 -7.07
N ASP A 148 6.45 -27.45 -7.26
CA ASP A 148 7.47 -27.15 -8.27
C ASP A 148 8.64 -28.14 -8.21
N ALA A 149 9.20 -28.31 -7.00
CA ALA A 149 10.28 -29.25 -6.71
C ALA A 149 9.90 -30.74 -6.85
N GLN A 150 8.67 -31.08 -7.26
CA GLN A 150 8.20 -32.45 -7.51
C GLN A 150 7.76 -32.69 -8.97
N THR A 151 7.47 -31.65 -9.77
CA THR A 151 6.95 -31.80 -11.14
C THR A 151 7.87 -31.15 -12.17
N SER A 152 8.57 -31.96 -12.97
CA SER A 152 9.57 -31.48 -13.94
C SER A 152 9.00 -30.62 -15.07
N GLU A 153 7.72 -30.76 -15.42
CA GLU A 153 7.04 -29.98 -16.45
C GLU A 153 5.55 -29.72 -16.09
N SER A 154 4.93 -28.79 -16.83
CA SER A 154 3.50 -28.40 -16.88
C SER A 154 2.97 -27.34 -15.89
N LEU A 155 3.30 -27.33 -14.59
CA LEU A 155 2.74 -26.30 -13.68
C LEU A 155 3.30 -24.88 -13.98
N TYR A 156 4.57 -24.81 -14.37
CA TYR A 156 5.31 -23.60 -14.73
C TYR A 156 4.58 -22.65 -15.69
N ALA A 157 3.76 -23.19 -16.61
CA ALA A 157 3.06 -22.40 -17.64
C ALA A 157 2.07 -21.36 -17.08
N TYR A 158 1.66 -21.50 -15.81
CA TYR A 158 0.61 -20.69 -15.18
C TYR A 158 1.07 -19.87 -13.96
N VAL A 159 2.30 -20.08 -13.47
CA VAL A 159 2.68 -19.70 -12.10
C VAL A 159 3.53 -18.42 -12.01
N GLY A 160 4.68 -18.34 -12.69
CA GLY A 160 5.54 -17.18 -12.56
C GLY A 160 7.00 -17.36 -13.02
N GLY A 161 7.77 -16.30 -12.80
CA GLY A 161 9.19 -16.21 -13.19
C GLY A 161 10.16 -16.59 -12.07
N THR A 162 11.43 -16.24 -12.27
CA THR A 162 12.59 -16.71 -11.49
C THR A 162 12.45 -16.59 -9.98
N VAL A 163 12.30 -17.74 -9.31
CA VAL A 163 12.70 -17.93 -7.90
C VAL A 163 14.04 -18.64 -7.90
N LEU A 164 15.04 -18.08 -7.21
CA LEU A 164 16.42 -18.59 -7.15
C LEU A 164 17.12 -18.79 -8.54
N GLY A 165 16.64 -18.11 -9.59
CA GLY A 165 17.30 -18.06 -10.91
C GLY A 165 16.89 -19.14 -11.92
N ILE A 166 15.65 -19.65 -11.87
CA ILE A 166 15.09 -20.63 -12.81
C ILE A 166 13.99 -19.99 -13.67
N ASP A 167 14.17 -19.93 -14.99
CA ASP A 167 13.29 -19.17 -15.91
C ASP A 167 11.97 -19.87 -16.29
N GLY A 168 10.88 -19.11 -16.34
CA GLY A 168 9.53 -19.59 -16.64
C GLY A 168 8.52 -18.47 -16.94
N ILE A 169 7.50 -18.77 -17.75
CA ILE A 169 6.58 -17.80 -18.39
C ILE A 169 5.17 -18.42 -18.45
N ARG A 170 4.08 -17.79 -18.00
CA ARG A 170 3.86 -16.45 -17.38
C ARG A 170 2.84 -16.62 -16.21
N THR A 171 1.73 -15.91 -15.91
CA THR A 171 1.05 -14.69 -16.40
C THR A 171 0.18 -14.09 -15.26
N VAL A 172 0.01 -12.76 -15.16
CA VAL A 172 -0.98 -12.02 -14.31
C VAL A 172 -1.26 -12.52 -12.87
N SER A 173 -0.31 -13.20 -12.23
CA SER A 173 -0.39 -13.63 -10.83
C SER A 173 0.34 -12.62 -9.93
N ILE A 174 -0.14 -12.38 -8.70
CA ILE A 174 0.66 -11.64 -7.70
C ILE A 174 2.02 -12.31 -7.47
N PHE A 175 2.09 -13.64 -7.56
CA PHE A 175 3.32 -14.43 -7.43
C PHE A 175 4.22 -14.38 -8.67
N HIS A 176 3.71 -13.96 -9.83
CA HIS A 176 4.51 -13.81 -11.07
C HIS A 176 5.36 -12.53 -11.05
N ASN A 177 4.93 -11.49 -10.33
CA ASN A 177 5.68 -10.25 -10.18
C ASN A 177 6.27 -10.17 -8.75
N PRO A 178 7.59 -10.33 -8.57
CA PRO A 178 8.23 -10.32 -7.24
C PRO A 178 7.99 -9.00 -6.49
N ASN A 179 7.83 -7.88 -7.21
CA ASN A 179 7.50 -6.60 -6.61
C ASN A 179 6.08 -6.62 -6.03
N THR A 180 5.11 -7.25 -6.71
CA THR A 180 3.71 -7.31 -6.24
C THR A 180 3.55 -8.25 -5.05
N TYR A 181 4.10 -9.46 -5.09
CA TYR A 181 4.07 -10.36 -3.93
C TYR A 181 4.91 -9.80 -2.78
N GLY A 182 6.10 -9.26 -3.05
CA GLY A 182 6.95 -8.60 -2.06
C GLY A 182 6.26 -7.42 -1.37
N PHE A 183 5.54 -6.58 -2.11
CA PHE A 183 4.74 -5.49 -1.55
C PHE A 183 3.71 -6.01 -0.55
N VAL A 184 2.96 -7.05 -0.93
CA VAL A 184 1.94 -7.67 -0.09
C VAL A 184 2.56 -8.28 1.16
N MET A 185 3.73 -8.91 1.05
CA MET A 185 4.44 -9.49 2.18
C MET A 185 5.17 -8.46 3.05
N MET A 186 5.54 -7.29 2.52
CA MET A 186 6.01 -6.14 3.30
C MET A 186 4.87 -5.60 4.18
N VAL A 187 3.70 -5.33 3.59
CA VAL A 187 2.49 -4.90 4.31
C VAL A 187 2.10 -5.95 5.35
N GLY A 188 2.06 -7.23 4.97
CA GLY A 188 1.76 -8.36 5.84
C GLY A 188 2.75 -8.52 7.00
N SER A 189 4.06 -8.38 6.76
CA SER A 189 5.10 -8.50 7.79
C SER A 189 5.08 -7.34 8.78
N LEU A 190 4.88 -6.09 8.33
CA LEU A 190 4.72 -4.94 9.22
C LEU A 190 3.46 -5.06 10.09
N THR A 191 2.38 -5.59 9.52
CA THR A 191 1.10 -5.80 10.20
C THR A 191 1.18 -6.95 11.21
N ALA A 192 1.91 -8.02 10.86
CA ALA A 192 2.23 -9.13 11.77
C ALA A 192 3.15 -8.67 12.91
N LEU A 193 4.13 -7.80 12.64
CA LEU A 193 5.04 -7.23 13.63
C LEU A 193 4.27 -6.41 14.67
N TYR A 194 3.42 -5.48 14.23
CA TYR A 194 2.52 -4.74 15.11
C TYR A 194 1.63 -5.68 15.94
N THR A 195 1.01 -6.67 15.29
CA THR A 195 0.11 -7.62 15.96
C THR A 195 0.84 -8.46 17.01
N ALA A 196 2.07 -8.90 16.74
CA ALA A 196 2.90 -9.63 17.70
C ALA A 196 3.33 -8.77 18.90
N LEU A 197 3.77 -7.52 18.67
CA LEU A 197 4.18 -6.57 19.72
C LEU A 197 3.03 -6.22 20.68
N VAL A 198 1.82 -6.06 20.14
CA VAL A 198 0.60 -5.70 20.90
C VAL A 198 -0.04 -6.91 21.58
N ARG A 199 -0.22 -8.04 20.88
CA ARG A 199 -0.89 -9.24 21.43
C ARG A 199 0.01 -10.10 22.31
N ARG A 200 1.32 -10.12 22.07
CA ARG A 200 2.35 -10.86 22.84
C ARG A 200 2.06 -12.36 23.08
N ARG A 201 1.35 -13.01 22.15
CA ARG A 201 1.13 -14.47 22.16
C ARG A 201 2.07 -15.15 21.15
N SER A 202 2.58 -16.32 21.50
CA SER A 202 3.48 -17.13 20.65
C SER A 202 2.96 -17.36 19.23
N ALA A 203 1.65 -17.60 19.08
CA ALA A 203 1.00 -17.76 17.77
C ALA A 203 1.24 -16.56 16.81
N TRP A 204 1.25 -15.33 17.32
CA TRP A 204 1.51 -14.13 16.50
C TRP A 204 3.00 -13.94 16.18
N ILE A 205 3.90 -14.49 17.01
CA ILE A 205 5.34 -14.55 16.70
C ILE A 205 5.59 -15.59 15.59
N GLY A 206 4.89 -16.72 15.63
CA GLY A 206 4.89 -17.71 14.54
C GLY A 206 4.32 -17.14 13.24
N ALA A 207 3.20 -16.42 13.32
CA ALA A 207 2.62 -15.71 12.16
C ALA A 207 3.59 -14.68 11.57
N LEU A 208 4.26 -13.88 12.39
CA LEU A 208 5.33 -12.98 11.95
C LEU A 208 6.47 -13.75 11.25
N GLY A 209 6.91 -14.88 11.81
CA GLY A 209 7.93 -15.74 11.17
C GLY A 209 7.51 -16.22 9.76
N LEU A 210 6.25 -16.61 9.58
CA LEU A 210 5.71 -16.99 8.27
C LEU A 210 5.56 -15.79 7.33
N CYS A 211 5.17 -14.61 7.80
CA CYS A 211 5.16 -13.41 6.96
C CYS A 211 6.57 -13.02 6.49
N LEU A 212 7.56 -13.06 7.38
CA LEU A 212 8.96 -12.78 7.07
C LEU A 212 9.56 -13.80 6.10
N LEU A 213 9.21 -15.09 6.24
CA LEU A 213 9.58 -16.13 5.29
C LEU A 213 8.99 -15.85 3.90
N GLY A 214 7.71 -15.49 3.80
CA GLY A 214 7.09 -15.12 2.53
C GLY A 214 7.68 -13.86 1.91
N LEU A 215 8.05 -12.87 2.73
CA LEU A 215 8.77 -11.67 2.27
C LEU A 215 10.18 -12.01 1.75
N PHE A 216 10.92 -12.87 2.43
CA PHE A 216 12.23 -13.33 1.95
C PHE A 216 12.12 -14.12 0.64
N LEU A 217 11.14 -15.03 0.55
CA LEU A 217 10.85 -15.82 -0.67
C LEU A 217 10.27 -14.99 -1.83
N SER A 218 9.95 -13.71 -1.63
CA SER A 218 9.47 -12.83 -2.70
C SER A 218 10.58 -12.26 -3.59
N ASP A 219 11.84 -12.32 -3.14
CA ASP A 219 13.03 -11.66 -3.72
C ASP A 219 12.89 -10.13 -3.97
N GLY A 220 11.81 -9.51 -3.47
CA GLY A 220 11.52 -8.10 -3.67
C GLY A 220 12.44 -7.20 -2.84
N THR A 221 13.63 -6.88 -3.34
CA THR A 221 14.64 -6.02 -2.67
C THR A 221 14.04 -4.69 -2.20
N THR A 222 13.20 -4.07 -3.03
CA THR A 222 12.46 -2.83 -2.72
C THR A 222 11.52 -3.00 -1.52
N SER A 223 10.88 -4.15 -1.43
CA SER A 223 9.95 -4.54 -0.35
C SER A 223 10.68 -4.85 0.95
N LEU A 224 11.87 -5.45 0.87
CA LEU A 224 12.76 -5.68 2.02
C LEU A 224 13.26 -4.35 2.61
N VAL A 225 13.70 -3.40 1.77
CA VAL A 225 14.14 -2.07 2.22
C VAL A 225 12.96 -1.29 2.83
N GLY A 226 11.79 -1.31 2.19
CA GLY A 226 10.57 -0.74 2.75
C GLY A 226 10.19 -1.35 4.11
N PHE A 227 10.21 -2.69 4.21
CA PHE A 227 9.97 -3.41 5.47
C PHE A 227 10.94 -2.96 6.58
N VAL A 228 12.24 -2.87 6.31
CA VAL A 228 13.24 -2.47 7.32
C VAL A 228 12.96 -1.06 7.86
N VAL A 229 12.70 -0.09 6.97
CA VAL A 229 12.40 1.29 7.37
C VAL A 229 11.09 1.36 8.17
N GLY A 230 10.05 0.65 7.72
CA GLY A 230 8.77 0.57 8.44
C GLY A 230 8.91 -0.09 9.81
N ALA A 231 9.65 -1.20 9.91
CA ALA A 231 9.81 -1.98 11.14
C ALA A 231 10.50 -1.17 12.24
N ILE A 232 11.52 -0.37 11.90
CA ILE A 232 12.16 0.58 12.82
C ILE A 232 11.12 1.51 13.46
N LEU A 233 10.19 2.04 12.66
CA LEU A 233 9.16 2.96 13.12
C LEU A 233 8.11 2.22 13.98
N VAL A 234 7.62 1.04 13.57
CA VAL A 234 6.69 0.23 14.37
C VAL A 234 7.28 -0.12 15.74
N LEU A 235 8.56 -0.54 15.77
CA LEU A 235 9.29 -0.84 17.01
C LEU A 235 9.40 0.40 17.90
N SER A 236 9.72 1.57 17.33
CA SER A 236 9.85 2.84 18.08
C SER A 236 8.56 3.27 18.79
N GLY A 237 7.39 2.85 18.28
CA GLY A 237 6.08 3.10 18.89
C GLY A 237 5.81 2.27 20.15
N THR A 238 6.52 1.14 20.33
CA THR A 238 6.44 0.31 21.54
C THR A 238 7.49 0.74 22.57
N ASP A 239 8.74 0.92 22.13
CA ASP A 239 9.81 1.59 22.89
C ASP A 239 10.78 2.23 21.89
N ARG A 240 11.09 3.53 22.08
CA ARG A 240 12.07 4.27 21.26
C ARG A 240 13.43 3.57 21.20
N ARG A 241 13.83 2.86 22.27
CA ARG A 241 15.06 2.05 22.33
C ARG A 241 15.08 0.94 21.28
N LEU A 242 13.95 0.29 21.02
CA LEU A 242 13.84 -0.74 19.97
C LEU A 242 13.96 -0.13 18.57
N GLY A 243 13.51 1.12 18.38
CA GLY A 243 13.77 1.89 17.17
C GLY A 243 15.28 2.11 16.94
N PHE A 244 16.01 2.59 17.95
CA PHE A 244 17.47 2.76 17.87
C PHE A 244 18.22 1.45 17.61
N VAL A 245 17.82 0.35 18.26
CA VAL A 245 18.37 -0.99 18.00
C VAL A 245 18.07 -1.44 16.56
N GLY A 246 16.86 -1.18 16.05
CA GLY A 246 16.50 -1.44 14.66
C GLY A 246 17.37 -0.67 13.66
N VAL A 247 17.65 0.62 13.92
CA VAL A 247 18.58 1.43 13.11
C VAL A 247 20.00 0.84 13.14
N ALA A 248 20.50 0.45 14.32
CA ALA A 248 21.83 -0.16 14.43
C ALA A 248 21.93 -1.50 13.67
N ILE A 249 20.89 -2.34 13.74
CA ILE A 249 20.80 -3.59 12.97
C ILE A 249 20.72 -3.32 11.47
N ALA A 250 19.94 -2.34 11.03
CA ALA A 250 19.83 -1.97 9.62
C ALA A 250 21.16 -1.44 9.05
N LEU A 251 21.88 -0.60 9.80
CA LEU A 251 23.21 -0.10 9.43
C LEU A 251 24.24 -1.24 9.36
N LEU A 252 24.21 -2.18 10.31
CA LEU A 252 25.08 -3.36 10.30
C LEU A 252 24.77 -4.28 9.12
N GLY A 253 23.48 -4.54 8.84
CA GLY A 253 23.03 -5.34 7.70
C GLY A 253 23.43 -4.70 6.37
N GLY A 254 23.26 -3.39 6.22
CA GLY A 254 23.74 -2.63 5.06
C GLY A 254 25.25 -2.70 4.88
N TYR A 255 26.02 -2.54 5.97
CA TYR A 255 27.48 -2.73 5.94
C TYR A 255 27.88 -4.14 5.49
N VAL A 256 27.22 -5.19 6.01
CA VAL A 256 27.46 -6.57 5.57
C VAL A 256 27.11 -6.77 4.09
N ALA A 257 25.98 -6.24 3.62
CA ALA A 257 25.59 -6.32 2.21
C ALA A 257 26.58 -5.60 1.26
N ILE A 258 27.17 -4.49 1.69
CA ILE A 258 28.28 -3.82 0.98
C ILE A 258 29.53 -4.71 0.98
N ARG A 259 29.92 -5.26 2.15
CA ARG A 259 31.11 -6.12 2.29
C ARG A 259 31.02 -7.45 1.54
N LEU A 260 29.81 -7.92 1.24
CA LEU A 260 29.54 -9.10 0.40
C LEU A 260 29.35 -8.77 -1.09
N GLY A 261 29.52 -7.51 -1.51
CA GLY A 261 29.38 -7.08 -2.91
C GLY A 261 27.95 -6.98 -3.43
N HIS A 262 26.95 -7.44 -2.67
CA HIS A 262 25.54 -7.45 -3.10
C HIS A 262 25.02 -6.04 -3.43
N VAL A 263 25.45 -5.00 -2.71
CA VAL A 263 25.10 -3.60 -3.05
C VAL A 263 25.69 -3.19 -4.40
N THR A 264 26.91 -3.61 -4.74
CA THR A 264 27.50 -3.37 -6.06
C THR A 264 26.68 -4.04 -7.16
N THR A 265 26.29 -5.31 -7.00
CA THR A 265 25.44 -6.04 -7.94
C THR A 265 24.07 -5.36 -8.14
N VAL A 266 23.43 -4.92 -7.05
CA VAL A 266 22.15 -4.19 -7.11
C VAL A 266 22.31 -2.81 -7.77
N MET A 267 23.44 -2.13 -7.56
CA MET A 267 23.74 -0.85 -8.22
C MET A 267 23.94 -1.02 -9.73
N GLU A 268 24.89 -1.87 -10.12
CA GLU A 268 25.30 -2.06 -11.52
C GLU A 268 24.19 -2.70 -12.37
N GLY A 269 23.46 -3.68 -11.84
CA GLY A 269 22.35 -4.33 -12.53
C GLY A 269 21.06 -3.52 -12.51
N THR A 270 20.46 -3.35 -11.33
CA THR A 270 19.07 -2.88 -11.21
C THR A 270 18.94 -1.37 -11.08
N LEU A 271 19.84 -0.71 -10.34
CA LEU A 271 19.72 0.73 -10.07
C LEU A 271 20.10 1.58 -11.27
N MET A 272 21.20 1.25 -11.97
CA MET A 272 21.64 2.04 -13.14
C MET A 272 20.60 2.09 -14.26
N ILE A 273 19.96 0.95 -14.57
CA ILE A 273 18.84 0.90 -15.53
C ILE A 273 17.72 1.85 -15.11
N ARG A 274 17.30 1.79 -13.84
CA ARG A 274 16.24 2.66 -13.30
C ARG A 274 16.64 4.14 -13.34
N VAL A 275 17.89 4.46 -13.02
CA VAL A 275 18.41 5.84 -13.11
C VAL A 275 18.37 6.37 -14.55
N HIS A 276 18.67 5.54 -15.56
CA HIS A 276 18.53 5.95 -16.96
C HIS A 276 17.07 6.26 -17.31
N SER A 277 16.13 5.36 -16.96
CA SER A 277 14.70 5.58 -17.18
C SER A 277 14.15 6.80 -16.40
N TRP A 278 14.73 7.14 -15.24
CA TRP A 278 14.42 8.35 -14.48
C TRP A 278 14.90 9.63 -15.18
N VAL A 279 16.12 9.63 -15.73
CA VAL A 279 16.66 10.76 -16.50
C VAL A 279 15.84 10.96 -17.77
N ALA A 280 15.60 9.91 -18.57
CA ALA A 280 14.78 9.97 -19.77
C ALA A 280 13.34 10.47 -19.48
N SER A 281 12.77 10.08 -18.34
CA SER A 281 11.46 10.59 -17.89
C SER A 281 11.49 12.08 -17.52
N LEU A 282 12.56 12.56 -16.88
CA LEU A 282 12.72 13.99 -16.56
C LEU A 282 12.95 14.83 -17.82
N GLU A 283 13.72 14.33 -18.79
CA GLU A 283 13.92 14.96 -20.10
C GLU A 283 12.61 15.01 -20.90
N ARG A 284 11.85 13.92 -20.94
CA ARG A 284 10.55 13.87 -21.62
C ARG A 284 9.50 14.80 -20.97
N LEU A 285 9.54 14.96 -19.65
CA LEU A 285 8.71 15.90 -18.89
C LEU A 285 9.16 17.35 -19.08
N ALA A 286 10.45 17.62 -19.27
CA ALA A 286 10.94 18.97 -19.61
C ALA A 286 10.46 19.43 -21.00
N ALA A 287 10.18 18.48 -21.91
CA ALA A 287 9.63 18.77 -23.25
C ALA A 287 8.12 19.06 -23.28
N ASP A 288 7.33 18.50 -22.34
CA ASP A 288 5.94 18.93 -22.08
C ASP A 288 5.68 19.01 -20.56
N PRO A 289 6.00 20.16 -19.94
CA PRO A 289 5.88 20.34 -18.49
C PRO A 289 4.46 20.66 -18.03
N LEU A 290 3.52 20.93 -18.94
CA LEU A 290 2.18 21.44 -18.59
C LEU A 290 1.09 20.38 -18.64
N LEU A 291 1.09 19.50 -19.64
CA LEU A 291 0.11 18.42 -19.79
C LEU A 291 0.72 17.04 -19.59
N GLY A 292 2.03 16.89 -19.84
CA GLY A 292 2.70 15.59 -19.80
C GLY A 292 2.24 14.63 -20.90
N ILE A 293 2.63 13.37 -20.79
CA ILE A 293 2.43 12.35 -21.84
C ILE A 293 1.12 11.56 -21.73
N GLY A 294 0.33 11.82 -20.69
CA GLY A 294 -0.87 11.03 -20.39
C GLY A 294 -0.54 9.63 -19.88
N PHE A 295 -1.48 8.71 -20.11
CA PHE A 295 -1.29 7.28 -19.89
C PHE A 295 -1.04 6.55 -21.22
N ALA A 296 -0.42 7.24 -22.19
CA ALA A 296 0.25 6.57 -23.31
C ALA A 296 1.36 5.65 -22.78
N ASP A 297 1.87 4.74 -23.62
CA ASP A 297 2.97 3.85 -23.22
C ASP A 297 4.19 4.66 -22.77
N THR A 298 4.41 4.69 -21.46
CA THR A 298 5.45 5.49 -20.81
C THR A 298 6.86 5.00 -21.11
N ALA A 299 7.03 3.73 -21.51
CA ALA A 299 8.33 3.19 -21.91
C ALA A 299 8.66 3.68 -23.33
N ALA A 300 7.72 3.51 -24.27
CA ALA A 300 7.85 4.01 -25.63
C ALA A 300 8.01 5.54 -25.71
N GLN A 301 7.33 6.31 -24.85
CA GLN A 301 7.43 7.78 -24.81
C GLN A 301 8.76 8.31 -24.26
N ILE A 302 9.54 7.52 -23.53
CA ILE A 302 10.86 7.90 -23.02
C ILE A 302 12.02 7.18 -23.76
N GLY A 303 11.70 6.32 -24.74
CA GLY A 303 12.68 5.58 -25.54
C GLY A 303 13.29 4.35 -24.83
N GLU A 304 12.65 3.86 -23.78
CA GLU A 304 13.18 2.77 -22.91
C GLU A 304 12.40 1.46 -23.06
N THR A 305 13.00 0.37 -22.58
CA THR A 305 12.32 -0.95 -22.49
C THR A 305 11.25 -0.97 -21.39
N TYR A 306 11.38 -0.09 -20.38
CA TYR A 306 10.53 -0.03 -19.20
C TYR A 306 10.11 1.41 -18.90
N GLY A 307 8.97 1.60 -18.23
CA GLY A 307 8.56 2.91 -17.72
C GLY A 307 9.43 3.37 -16.55
N PRO A 308 9.16 4.54 -15.93
CA PRO A 308 10.04 5.11 -14.91
C PRO A 308 10.24 4.27 -13.64
N HIS A 309 9.40 3.26 -13.33
CA HIS A 309 9.46 2.51 -12.06
C HIS A 309 9.67 3.45 -10.84
N ASN A 310 8.88 4.51 -10.77
CA ASN A 310 9.00 5.55 -9.75
C ASN A 310 7.70 6.37 -9.66
N SER A 311 7.02 6.26 -8.51
CA SER A 311 5.72 6.90 -8.28
C SER A 311 5.81 8.41 -8.04
N TYR A 312 7.01 8.96 -7.87
CA TYR A 312 7.24 10.40 -7.76
C TYR A 312 7.41 11.06 -9.14
N LEU A 313 7.94 10.32 -10.12
CA LEU A 313 8.12 10.81 -11.50
C LEU A 313 6.89 10.57 -12.38
N TYR A 314 6.20 9.43 -12.22
CA TYR A 314 5.11 9.06 -13.12
C TYR A 314 3.90 10.04 -13.10
N PRO A 315 3.37 10.52 -11.94
CA PRO A 315 2.23 11.44 -11.95
C PRO A 315 2.56 12.79 -12.63
N PRO A 316 3.71 13.45 -12.37
CA PRO A 316 4.17 14.60 -13.16
C PRO A 316 4.38 14.27 -14.64
N LEU A 317 5.01 13.13 -14.98
CA LEU A 317 5.22 12.71 -16.36
C LEU A 317 3.90 12.55 -17.13
N SER A 318 2.88 11.94 -16.51
CA SER A 318 1.59 11.67 -17.14
C SER A 318 0.60 12.84 -17.12
N THR A 319 0.71 13.80 -16.19
CA THR A 319 -0.31 14.86 -16.01
C THR A 319 0.26 16.29 -15.99
N GLY A 320 1.55 16.43 -16.31
CA GLY A 320 2.27 17.69 -16.21
C GLY A 320 2.66 18.03 -14.77
N LEU A 321 3.57 18.99 -14.63
CA LEU A 321 4.13 19.40 -13.33
C LEU A 321 3.06 19.90 -12.36
N LEU A 322 2.01 20.56 -12.86
CA LEU A 322 0.96 21.15 -12.02
C LEU A 322 0.10 20.08 -11.34
N ALA A 323 -0.57 19.21 -12.12
CA ALA A 323 -1.41 18.16 -11.56
C ALA A 323 -0.58 17.09 -10.82
N GLY A 324 0.59 16.73 -11.35
CA GLY A 324 1.52 15.83 -10.67
C GLY A 324 1.98 16.35 -9.31
N SER A 325 2.33 17.64 -9.20
CA SER A 325 2.73 18.23 -7.90
C SER A 325 1.56 18.32 -6.91
N LEU A 326 0.32 18.46 -7.37
CA LEU A 326 -0.87 18.38 -6.51
C LEU A 326 -1.06 16.97 -5.93
N TYR A 327 -0.82 15.91 -6.73
CA TYR A 327 -0.80 14.53 -6.26
C TYR A 327 0.29 14.30 -5.20
N LEU A 328 1.53 14.70 -5.47
CA LEU A 328 2.64 14.57 -4.52
C LEU A 328 2.41 15.41 -3.25
N GLY A 329 1.82 16.59 -3.41
CA GLY A 329 1.37 17.43 -2.30
C GLY A 329 0.33 16.74 -1.41
N ALA A 330 -0.62 16.01 -1.97
CA ALA A 330 -1.62 15.25 -1.21
C ALA A 330 -0.96 14.12 -0.37
N LEU A 331 0.00 13.40 -0.94
CA LEU A 331 0.79 12.38 -0.23
C LEU A 331 1.61 12.99 0.92
N ALA A 332 2.32 14.08 0.65
CA ALA A 332 3.13 14.79 1.64
C ALA A 332 2.27 15.41 2.75
N TYR A 333 1.10 15.95 2.42
CA TYR A 333 0.13 16.49 3.38
C TYR A 333 -0.37 15.39 4.33
N ALA A 334 -0.81 14.24 3.80
CA ALA A 334 -1.30 13.13 4.63
C ALA A 334 -0.21 12.62 5.58
N LEU A 335 1.02 12.37 5.09
CA LEU A 335 2.14 11.97 5.95
C LEU A 335 2.46 13.05 6.98
N GLY A 336 2.45 14.33 6.60
CA GLY A 336 2.66 15.45 7.50
C GLY A 336 1.65 15.52 8.65
N GLN A 337 0.37 15.23 8.39
CA GLN A 337 -0.65 15.14 9.45
C GLN A 337 -0.44 13.91 10.34
N GLY A 338 -0.13 12.74 9.78
CA GLY A 338 0.16 11.53 10.56
C GLY A 338 1.40 11.66 11.45
N LEU A 339 2.44 12.38 11.02
CA LEU A 339 3.63 12.69 11.80
C LEU A 339 3.38 13.69 12.94
N ARG A 340 2.33 14.52 12.85
CA ARG A 340 1.91 15.47 13.91
C ARG A 340 1.07 14.81 15.01
N LYS A 341 0.49 13.63 14.76
CA LYS A 341 -0.29 12.87 15.75
C LYS A 341 0.58 12.35 16.89
N SER A 342 -0.05 12.09 18.03
CA SER A 342 0.63 11.55 19.21
C SER A 342 1.26 10.18 18.92
N TRP A 343 2.54 10.02 19.30
CA TRP A 343 3.30 8.80 19.00
C TRP A 343 2.87 7.62 19.88
N THR A 344 1.84 6.92 19.43
CA THR A 344 1.30 5.68 19.99
C THR A 344 1.77 4.47 19.18
N PRO A 345 1.67 3.22 19.70
CA PRO A 345 1.97 2.03 18.90
C PRO A 345 1.15 1.92 17.61
N TRP A 346 -0.10 2.43 17.60
CA TRP A 346 -0.93 2.47 16.40
C TRP A 346 -0.45 3.52 15.40
N ASN A 347 -0.22 4.76 15.84
CA ASN A 347 0.24 5.82 14.92
C ASN A 347 1.63 5.50 14.35
N ALA A 348 2.52 4.91 15.16
CA ALA A 348 3.83 4.44 14.71
C ALA A 348 3.75 3.27 13.71
N PHE A 349 2.74 2.40 13.82
CA PHE A 349 2.45 1.38 12.81
C PHE A 349 1.94 2.01 11.51
N VAL A 350 0.94 2.90 11.57
CA VAL A 350 0.38 3.58 10.38
C VAL A 350 1.44 4.42 9.66
N VAL A 351 2.22 5.21 10.38
CA VAL A 351 3.34 6.00 9.84
C VAL A 351 4.46 5.09 9.32
N GLY A 352 4.80 4.01 10.04
CA GLY A 352 5.81 3.04 9.61
C GLY A 352 5.43 2.33 8.31
N LEU A 353 4.18 1.88 8.19
CA LEU A 353 3.64 1.27 6.98
C LEU A 353 3.60 2.27 5.81
N SER A 354 3.16 3.51 6.08
CA SER A 354 3.12 4.56 5.05
C SER A 354 4.51 4.93 4.54
N ILE A 355 5.50 5.05 5.43
CA ILE A 355 6.89 5.35 5.03
C ILE A 355 7.53 4.15 4.32
N ALA A 356 7.23 2.90 4.73
CA ALA A 356 7.64 1.71 3.99
C ALA A 356 7.11 1.72 2.55
N MET A 357 5.84 2.08 2.37
CA MET A 357 5.23 2.25 1.05
C MET A 357 5.84 3.41 0.27
N PHE A 358 6.14 4.55 0.91
CA PHE A 358 6.77 5.70 0.26
C PHE A 358 8.21 5.39 -0.19
N VAL A 359 8.95 4.58 0.56
CA VAL A 359 10.26 4.05 0.17
C VAL A 359 10.15 3.08 -1.00
N TYR A 360 9.17 2.18 -0.98
CA TYR A 360 8.87 1.27 -2.10
C TYR A 360 8.44 2.05 -3.37
N MET A 361 7.69 3.14 -3.21
CA MET A 361 7.28 4.08 -4.28
C MET A 361 8.44 4.83 -4.95
N CYS A 362 9.63 4.89 -4.34
CA CYS A 362 10.84 5.42 -5.00
C CYS A 362 11.29 4.53 -6.15
N PHE A 363 10.90 3.26 -6.12
CA PHE A 363 11.43 2.21 -6.99
C PHE A 363 10.34 1.49 -7.79
N GLU A 364 9.06 1.65 -7.46
CA GLU A 364 7.97 1.03 -8.23
C GLU A 364 6.85 2.05 -8.50
N SER A 365 5.97 1.73 -9.46
CA SER A 365 4.85 2.59 -9.88
C SER A 365 3.56 2.21 -9.13
N LEU A 366 3.10 3.08 -8.24
CA LEU A 366 1.88 2.95 -7.45
C LEU A 366 1.08 4.26 -7.53
N PHE A 367 -0.20 4.14 -7.86
CA PHE A 367 -1.12 5.26 -7.93
C PHE A 367 -2.21 5.12 -6.88
N LEU A 368 -2.66 6.22 -6.28
CA LEU A 368 -3.89 6.25 -5.50
C LEU A 368 -5.11 6.30 -6.45
N GLY A 369 -6.18 5.57 -6.15
CA GLY A 369 -7.45 5.62 -6.89
C GLY A 369 -7.70 4.47 -7.87
N GLY A 370 -6.75 3.55 -8.03
CA GLY A 370 -6.92 2.31 -8.79
C GLY A 370 -7.43 1.14 -7.93
N LEU A 371 -7.76 0.02 -8.58
CA LEU A 371 -8.31 -1.18 -7.91
C LEU A 371 -7.25 -2.25 -7.59
N SER A 372 -5.96 -1.97 -7.76
CA SER A 372 -4.89 -2.88 -7.35
C SER A 372 -4.70 -2.90 -5.83
N VAL A 373 -4.15 -3.99 -5.30
CA VAL A 373 -3.82 -4.09 -3.86
C VAL A 373 -2.87 -2.98 -3.42
N SER A 374 -1.91 -2.60 -4.26
CA SER A 374 -1.01 -1.47 -4.02
C SER A 374 -1.74 -0.13 -3.88
N SER A 375 -2.78 0.10 -4.68
CA SER A 375 -3.57 1.33 -4.65
C SER A 375 -4.53 1.40 -3.47
N ILE A 376 -5.24 0.29 -3.18
CA ILE A 376 -6.18 0.22 -2.06
C ILE A 376 -5.45 0.34 -0.72
N VAL A 377 -4.31 -0.35 -0.55
CA VAL A 377 -3.52 -0.22 0.67
C VAL A 377 -2.88 1.16 0.79
N LEU A 378 -2.49 1.82 -0.32
CA LEU A 378 -1.99 3.21 -0.30
C LEU A 378 -3.08 4.18 0.18
N GLY A 379 -4.27 4.11 -0.42
CA GLY A 379 -5.41 4.93 0.01
C GLY A 379 -5.79 4.70 1.46
N LEU A 380 -5.74 3.44 1.92
CA LEU A 380 -6.03 3.10 3.30
C LEU A 380 -4.99 3.66 4.28
N CYS A 381 -3.71 3.58 3.93
CA CYS A 381 -2.64 4.16 4.75
C CYS A 381 -2.77 5.69 4.84
N LEU A 382 -3.07 6.37 3.72
CA LEU A 382 -3.33 7.81 3.68
C LEU A 382 -4.59 8.19 4.50
N GLY A 383 -5.65 7.39 4.42
CA GLY A 383 -6.85 7.54 5.25
C GLY A 383 -6.56 7.42 6.74
N LEU A 384 -5.79 6.43 7.16
CA LEU A 384 -5.37 6.24 8.56
C LEU A 384 -4.39 7.34 9.03
N LEU A 385 -3.51 7.83 8.14
CA LEU A 385 -2.66 9.00 8.40
C LEU A 385 -3.48 10.28 8.64
N LEU A 386 -4.67 10.40 8.05
CA LEU A 386 -5.58 11.53 8.22
C LEU A 386 -6.52 11.34 9.43
N TYR A 387 -7.24 10.22 9.54
CA TYR A 387 -8.29 9.96 10.56
C TYR A 387 -7.83 10.14 12.02
N SER A 388 -8.58 10.93 12.80
CA SER A 388 -8.28 11.31 14.19
C SER A 388 -9.41 10.92 15.14
N SER A 389 -9.22 9.84 15.91
CA SER A 389 -10.18 9.33 16.89
C SER A 389 -10.48 10.26 18.07
N ALA A 390 -9.82 11.42 18.13
CA ALA A 390 -10.03 12.44 19.16
C ALA A 390 -11.25 13.32 18.91
N ALA A 391 -11.80 13.31 17.69
CA ALA A 391 -12.94 14.15 17.30
C ALA A 391 -14.31 13.47 17.52
N ASP A 392 -14.33 12.16 17.78
CA ASP A 392 -15.55 11.33 17.70
C ASP A 392 -16.51 11.52 18.90
N GLY A 393 -17.33 12.57 18.81
CA GLY A 393 -18.55 12.77 19.61
C GLY A 393 -19.79 12.12 18.99
N GLN A 394 -20.92 12.16 19.71
CA GLN A 394 -22.20 11.59 19.23
C GLN A 394 -22.66 12.22 17.91
N VAL A 395 -23.15 11.39 17.00
CA VAL A 395 -23.62 11.79 15.66
C VAL A 395 -25.13 12.00 15.69
N GLU A 396 -25.56 13.25 15.91
CA GLU A 396 -26.96 13.65 15.79
C GLU A 396 -27.22 14.32 14.43
N GLY A 397 -27.75 13.54 13.49
CA GLY A 397 -28.14 14.01 12.17
C GLY A 397 -27.03 14.01 11.11
N LEU A 398 -27.40 14.43 9.90
CA LEU A 398 -26.59 14.24 8.68
C LEU A 398 -25.40 15.22 8.59
N SER A 399 -25.50 16.41 9.20
CA SER A 399 -24.37 17.33 9.37
C SER A 399 -23.33 16.79 10.35
N ALA A 400 -23.75 16.24 11.49
CA ALA A 400 -22.85 15.67 12.50
C ALA A 400 -22.11 14.40 12.01
N LYS A 401 -22.52 13.83 10.87
CA LYS A 401 -21.84 12.70 10.24
C LYS A 401 -20.55 13.08 9.52
N PHE A 402 -20.45 14.31 9.00
CA PHE A 402 -19.27 14.79 8.28
C PHE A 402 -18.47 15.75 9.16
N ASP A 403 -17.28 15.31 9.56
CA ASP A 403 -16.34 16.11 10.32
C ASP A 403 -15.33 16.79 9.39
N ILE A 404 -14.96 18.04 9.67
CA ILE A 404 -14.11 18.87 8.80
C ILE A 404 -12.93 19.37 9.64
N GLN A 405 -11.74 18.81 9.38
CA GLN A 405 -10.51 19.01 10.19
C GLN A 405 -9.46 19.92 9.55
#